data_AF-A0A7K9D9B4-F1
#
_entry.id   AF-A0A7K9D9B4-F1
#
_cell.length_a   1.000
_cell.length_b   1.000
_cell.length_c   1.000
_cell.angle_alpha   90.00
_cell.angle_beta   90.00
_cell.angle_gamma   90.00
#
_symmetry.space_group_name_H-M   'P 1'
#
loop_
_entity.id
_entity.type
_entity.pdbx_description
1 polymer ?
#
loop_
_entity_poly.entity_id
_entity_poly.type
_entity_poly.pdbx_seq_one_letter_code
_entity_poly.pdbx_strand_id
1 'polypeptide(L)'
;MEMLVSGDVNAVHGAMRVLTEFTREVTDTQMPLVAPVILPEMYKIFTMAEVYGIRTRSRAVEIFTTCAHMICNMEELEKARGAAKVLIFPVVQQFTEAFVQALQMPDGPTSDSGFKMEVLKAVTALVKNYPKHMVSSMQQILPIVWNTLTESAALYPLTEVNYTEEVEDPVDSDGEVLGFENLVFSIFEFVHALLENNKFKSTVKKALPELIYYILLYMQITEEQIKVWTANPQQFVEDEDDDTFSYTVRIAAQDLLLAVAADFQNESASALAAAATRHLQEAEQAKNNGAEHWWKIHEACMLALGSVKSIITDSVKNGRIHFDMHGFLTNVVLADLNLSVSPFLLGRALWAASRFTVAMSPELIQQFLQATVSGLHETQPPSVRISAVRAIWGYCDQLKISESTHVLQPFLPSILDGLIHLATQFSSEVLNLVMETLCIVCTVDPAFTASVENKICPFTIAIFLKYSNDPVVASLAQDIFKELAQIEACQGPMQMRLIPTLVSIMQAPADKIPAGLCATSIDILTTVVRNTKPPLSQLLICQAFPAVAQCSLNTDDNATMQ
;
A
#
# COMPACT_ATOMS: atom_id res chain seq x y z
N MET A 1 2.52 37.97 -23.41
CA MET A 1 3.78 38.66 -23.05
C MET A 1 3.57 40.10 -22.63
N GLU A 2 2.82 40.93 -23.38
CA GLU A 2 2.61 42.36 -23.06
C GLU A 2 2.15 42.63 -21.61
N MET A 3 1.20 41.83 -21.11
CA MET A 3 0.71 41.96 -19.73
C MET A 3 1.77 41.61 -18.67
N LEU A 4 2.69 40.67 -18.96
CA LEU A 4 3.76 40.28 -18.03
C LEU A 4 4.80 41.40 -17.86
N VAL A 5 5.10 42.12 -18.94
CA VAL A 5 6.11 43.20 -18.95
C VAL A 5 5.52 44.59 -18.70
N SER A 6 4.22 44.67 -18.41
CA SER A 6 3.49 45.94 -18.24
C SER A 6 3.88 46.73 -16.98
N GLY A 7 4.46 46.06 -15.98
CA GLY A 7 4.73 46.63 -14.66
C GLY A 7 3.52 46.62 -13.71
N ASP A 8 2.32 46.26 -14.20
CA ASP A 8 1.13 46.10 -13.36
C ASP A 8 1.06 44.68 -12.79
N VAL A 9 1.23 44.55 -11.47
CA VAL A 9 1.20 43.27 -10.75
C VAL A 9 -0.14 42.54 -10.93
N ASN A 10 -1.26 43.27 -11.07
CA ASN A 10 -2.56 42.65 -11.30
C ASN A 10 -2.64 42.04 -12.70
N ALA A 11 -2.10 42.74 -13.71
CA ALA A 11 -2.02 42.23 -15.07
C ALA A 11 -1.14 40.99 -15.16
N VAL A 12 0.00 40.96 -14.44
CA VAL A 12 0.88 39.79 -14.33
C VAL A 12 0.13 38.63 -13.68
N HIS A 13 -0.55 38.86 -12.55
CA HIS A 13 -1.27 37.82 -11.83
C HIS A 13 -2.34 37.16 -12.70
N GLY A 14 -3.18 37.95 -13.36
CA GLY A 14 -4.19 37.44 -14.28
C GLY A 14 -3.59 36.70 -15.49
N ALA A 15 -2.54 37.25 -16.09
CA ALA A 15 -1.86 36.62 -17.22
C ALA A 15 -1.19 35.29 -16.84
N MET A 16 -0.57 35.19 -15.67
CA MET A 16 0.08 33.96 -15.20
C MET A 16 -0.92 32.82 -14.99
N ARG A 17 -2.11 33.13 -14.45
CA ARG A 17 -3.18 32.12 -14.30
C ARG A 17 -3.65 31.57 -15.65
N VAL A 18 -3.73 32.42 -16.67
CA VAL A 18 -4.06 31.99 -18.04
C VAL A 18 -2.90 31.23 -18.69
N LEU A 19 -1.66 31.66 -18.46
CA LEU A 19 -0.48 31.06 -19.07
C LEU A 19 -0.20 29.63 -18.57
N THR A 20 -0.57 29.32 -17.33
CA THR A 20 -0.52 27.93 -16.83
C THR A 20 -1.31 26.99 -17.72
N GLU A 21 -2.58 27.31 -18.03
CA GLU A 21 -3.40 26.47 -18.92
C GLU A 21 -2.99 26.61 -20.39
N PHE A 22 -2.70 27.82 -20.84
CA PHE A 22 -2.29 28.06 -22.23
C PHE A 22 -1.06 27.24 -22.62
N THR A 23 -0.06 27.13 -21.74
CA THR A 23 1.18 26.41 -22.06
C THR A 23 1.00 24.89 -22.14
N ARG A 24 -0.03 24.33 -21.48
CA ARG A 24 -0.43 22.92 -21.63
C ARG A 24 -1.03 22.63 -23.00
N GLU A 25 -1.66 23.62 -23.62
CA GLU A 25 -2.23 23.53 -24.98
C GLU A 25 -1.19 23.78 -26.09
N VAL A 26 0.03 24.22 -25.75
CA VAL A 26 1.10 24.45 -26.74
C VAL A 26 1.71 23.13 -27.18
N THR A 27 1.57 22.80 -28.46
CA THR A 27 2.14 21.58 -29.06
C THR A 27 3.59 21.75 -29.53
N ASP A 28 4.21 20.65 -29.93
CA ASP A 28 5.55 20.58 -30.55
C ASP A 28 5.72 21.55 -31.74
N THR A 29 4.64 21.83 -32.48
CA THR A 29 4.66 22.76 -33.61
C THR A 29 4.88 24.22 -33.22
N GLN A 30 4.37 24.63 -32.05
CA GLN A 30 4.42 26.03 -31.57
C GLN A 30 5.49 26.24 -30.51
N MET A 31 5.91 25.19 -29.80
CA MET A 31 6.90 25.27 -28.73
C MET A 31 8.21 25.98 -29.12
N PRO A 32 8.76 25.83 -30.35
CA PRO A 32 9.94 26.59 -30.78
C PRO A 32 9.76 28.12 -30.80
N LEU A 33 8.52 28.59 -30.94
CA LEU A 33 8.19 30.02 -30.94
C LEU A 33 7.84 30.52 -29.52
N VAL A 34 7.33 29.62 -28.67
CA VAL A 34 6.85 29.95 -27.32
C VAL A 34 7.97 29.88 -26.28
N ALA A 35 8.70 28.77 -26.21
CA ALA A 35 9.69 28.52 -25.15
C ALA A 35 10.78 29.61 -25.05
N PRO A 36 11.41 30.06 -26.15
CA PRO A 36 12.47 31.08 -26.08
C PRO A 36 11.98 32.43 -25.57
N VAL A 37 10.67 32.70 -25.67
CA VAL A 37 10.05 33.97 -25.27
C VAL A 37 9.53 33.90 -23.83
N ILE A 38 8.86 32.80 -23.46
CA ILE A 38 8.19 32.70 -22.17
C ILE A 38 9.18 32.35 -21.03
N LEU A 39 10.13 31.45 -21.27
CA LEU A 39 11.03 30.95 -20.21
C LEU A 39 11.90 32.06 -19.58
N PRO A 40 12.45 33.03 -20.33
CA PRO A 40 13.18 34.15 -19.72
C PRO A 40 12.31 35.00 -18.78
N GLU A 41 11.04 35.23 -19.12
CA GLU A 41 10.14 36.01 -18.25
C GLU A 41 9.70 35.17 -17.03
N MET A 42 9.52 33.85 -17.18
CA MET A 42 9.28 32.97 -16.04
C MET A 42 10.44 33.00 -15.04
N TYR A 43 11.68 33.01 -15.54
CA TYR A 43 12.87 33.13 -14.69
C TYR A 43 12.87 34.43 -13.89
N LYS A 44 12.57 35.56 -14.55
CA LYS A 44 12.48 36.87 -13.92
C LYS A 44 11.38 36.90 -12.84
N ILE A 45 10.19 36.42 -13.15
CA ILE A 45 9.09 36.34 -12.17
C ILE A 45 9.48 35.46 -10.98
N PHE A 46 10.06 34.28 -11.25
CA PHE A 46 10.48 33.33 -10.23
C PHE A 46 11.51 33.89 -9.25
N THR A 47 12.48 34.67 -9.74
CA THR A 47 13.61 35.20 -8.95
C THR A 47 13.28 36.49 -8.18
N MET A 48 12.26 37.26 -8.59
CA MET A 48 11.88 38.54 -7.97
C MET A 48 10.87 38.34 -6.82
N ALA A 49 11.32 37.69 -5.74
CA ALA A 49 10.49 37.37 -4.56
C ALA A 49 9.98 38.61 -3.80
N GLU A 50 10.64 39.75 -3.97
CA GLU A 50 10.26 41.05 -3.40
C GLU A 50 9.14 41.76 -4.18
N VAL A 51 8.85 41.31 -5.41
CA VAL A 51 7.82 41.90 -6.27
C VAL A 51 6.63 40.98 -6.44
N TYR A 52 6.87 39.68 -6.66
CA TYR A 52 5.81 38.72 -6.96
C TYR A 52 5.58 37.77 -5.78
N GLY A 53 4.30 37.56 -5.45
CA GLY A 53 3.90 36.65 -4.39
C GLY A 53 4.19 35.18 -4.72
N ILE A 54 4.15 34.33 -3.67
CA ILE A 54 4.48 32.90 -3.72
C ILE A 54 3.74 32.17 -4.84
N ARG A 55 2.41 32.32 -4.93
CA ARG A 55 1.57 31.63 -5.93
C ARG A 55 1.93 32.02 -7.38
N THR A 56 2.19 33.31 -7.65
CA THR A 56 2.62 33.77 -8.98
C THR A 56 3.97 33.17 -9.39
N ARG A 57 4.89 33.06 -8.43
CA ARG A 57 6.20 32.43 -8.64
C ARG A 57 6.09 30.92 -8.83
N SER A 58 5.19 30.26 -8.10
CA SER A 58 4.84 28.84 -8.28
C SER A 58 4.38 28.55 -9.71
N ARG A 59 3.45 29.35 -10.24
CA ARG A 59 2.98 29.21 -11.62
C ARG A 59 4.10 29.36 -12.67
N ALA A 60 5.10 30.19 -12.40
CA ALA A 60 6.27 30.29 -13.29
C ALA A 60 7.08 28.98 -13.33
N VAL A 61 7.14 28.25 -12.21
CA VAL A 61 7.75 26.91 -12.14
C VAL A 61 6.91 25.87 -12.87
N GLU A 62 5.58 25.91 -12.73
CA GLU A 62 4.66 25.02 -13.45
C GLU A 62 4.78 25.20 -14.97
N ILE A 63 4.81 26.46 -15.45
CA ILE A 63 5.01 26.79 -16.86
C ILE A 63 6.38 26.29 -17.35
N PHE A 64 7.44 26.51 -16.58
CA PHE A 64 8.76 25.98 -16.90
C PHE A 64 8.73 24.45 -17.07
N THR A 65 8.10 23.74 -16.13
CA THR A 65 7.99 22.28 -16.12
C THR A 65 7.18 21.77 -17.31
N THR A 66 6.09 22.44 -17.65
CA THR A 66 5.25 22.13 -18.82
C THR A 66 6.04 22.27 -20.12
N CYS A 67 6.76 23.38 -20.30
CA CYS A 67 7.65 23.56 -21.45
C CYS A 67 8.76 22.48 -21.47
N ALA A 68 9.34 22.15 -20.32
CA ALA A 68 10.40 21.15 -20.22
C ALA A 68 9.95 19.75 -20.65
N HIS A 69 8.73 19.34 -20.30
CA HIS A 69 8.16 18.07 -20.76
C HIS A 69 7.94 18.05 -22.27
N MET A 70 7.31 19.09 -22.83
CA MET A 70 7.06 19.14 -24.28
C MET A 70 8.37 19.13 -25.08
N ILE A 71 9.37 19.90 -24.64
CA ILE A 71 10.69 19.93 -25.29
C ILE A 71 11.39 18.56 -25.20
N CYS A 72 11.16 17.79 -24.13
CA CYS A 72 11.69 16.43 -24.00
C CYS A 72 11.07 15.52 -25.04
N ASN A 73 9.73 15.54 -25.15
CA ASN A 73 9.00 14.77 -26.16
C ASN A 73 9.48 15.11 -27.58
N MET A 74 9.79 16.37 -27.85
CA MET A 74 10.36 16.80 -29.14
C MET A 74 11.76 16.23 -29.40
N GLU A 75 12.63 16.16 -28.39
CA GLU A 75 13.99 15.64 -28.54
C GLU A 75 14.01 14.13 -28.88
N GLU A 76 12.98 13.38 -28.46
CA GLU A 76 12.79 11.97 -28.80
C GLU A 76 12.31 11.75 -30.25
N LEU A 77 11.72 12.78 -30.88
CA LEU A 77 11.31 12.73 -32.27
C LEU A 77 12.50 12.98 -33.21
N GLU A 78 12.76 12.05 -34.13
CA GLU A 78 13.91 12.10 -35.04
C GLU A 78 14.02 13.41 -35.84
N LYS A 79 12.88 14.00 -36.21
CA LYS A 79 12.81 15.27 -36.97
C LYS A 79 13.12 16.52 -36.13
N ALA A 80 12.99 16.46 -34.82
CA ALA A 80 13.20 17.57 -33.89
C ALA A 80 14.42 17.37 -32.97
N ARG A 81 15.27 16.38 -33.29
CA ARG A 81 16.52 16.10 -32.58
C ARG A 81 17.41 17.34 -32.48
N GLY A 82 17.80 17.72 -31.26
CA GLY A 82 18.53 18.95 -30.96
C GLY A 82 17.66 20.12 -30.49
N ALA A 83 16.34 19.97 -30.44
CA ALA A 83 15.41 20.96 -29.88
C ALA A 83 15.81 21.39 -28.46
N ALA A 84 16.20 20.44 -27.60
CA ALA A 84 16.55 20.75 -26.22
C ALA A 84 17.77 21.68 -26.12
N LYS A 85 18.75 21.53 -27.03
CA LYS A 85 19.95 22.40 -27.08
C LYS A 85 19.62 23.85 -27.40
N VAL A 86 18.57 24.08 -28.19
CA VAL A 86 18.17 25.41 -28.64
C VAL A 86 17.17 26.04 -27.68
N LEU A 87 16.22 25.25 -27.17
CA LEU A 87 15.04 25.77 -26.49
C LEU A 87 15.16 25.81 -24.97
N ILE A 88 15.83 24.83 -24.34
CA ILE A 88 15.86 24.74 -22.87
C ILE A 88 17.25 24.77 -22.26
N PHE A 89 18.26 24.11 -22.84
CA PHE A 89 19.61 24.08 -22.24
C PHE A 89 20.27 25.45 -22.01
N PRO A 90 20.00 26.51 -22.80
CA PRO A 90 20.49 27.84 -22.47
C PRO A 90 19.98 28.36 -21.12
N VAL A 91 18.84 27.87 -20.65
CA VAL A 91 18.18 28.33 -19.42
C VAL A 91 18.18 27.29 -18.28
N VAL A 92 18.42 26.00 -18.55
CA VAL A 92 18.40 24.95 -17.51
C VAL A 92 19.33 25.27 -16.35
N GLN A 93 20.56 25.73 -16.63
CA GLN A 93 21.54 25.98 -15.57
C GLN A 93 21.07 27.10 -14.62
N GLN A 94 20.65 28.25 -15.16
CA GLN A 94 20.15 29.37 -14.35
C GLN A 94 18.91 28.97 -13.54
N PHE A 95 17.96 28.25 -14.14
CA PHE A 95 16.77 27.79 -13.43
C PHE A 95 17.13 26.79 -12.34
N THR A 96 18.04 25.86 -12.61
CA THR A 96 18.50 24.88 -11.61
C THR A 96 19.14 25.58 -10.43
N GLU A 97 20.00 26.57 -10.65
CA GLU A 97 20.63 27.38 -9.60
C GLU A 97 19.59 28.17 -8.78
N ALA A 98 18.58 28.72 -9.44
CA ALA A 98 17.51 29.44 -8.76
C ALA A 98 16.58 28.48 -7.97
N PHE A 99 16.29 27.28 -8.50
CA PHE A 99 15.50 26.25 -7.82
C PHE A 99 16.18 25.78 -6.54
N VAL A 100 17.48 25.47 -6.60
CA VAL A 100 18.21 25.05 -5.41
C VAL A 100 18.30 26.14 -4.35
N GLN A 101 18.38 27.41 -4.74
CA GLN A 101 18.29 28.53 -3.78
C GLN A 101 16.90 28.64 -3.16
N ALA A 102 15.84 28.49 -3.96
CA ALA A 102 14.47 28.56 -3.48
C ALA A 102 14.14 27.43 -2.47
N LEU A 103 14.64 26.22 -2.69
CA LEU A 103 14.45 25.09 -1.77
C LEU A 103 15.09 25.31 -0.38
N GLN A 104 16.14 26.13 -0.30
CA GLN A 104 16.82 26.47 0.96
C GLN A 104 16.09 27.55 1.76
N MET A 105 15.09 28.22 1.18
CA MET A 105 14.39 29.31 1.86
C MET A 105 13.48 28.73 2.95
N PRO A 106 13.55 29.21 4.20
CA PRO A 106 12.60 28.79 5.25
C PRO A 106 11.19 29.28 4.91
N ASP A 107 10.18 28.60 5.47
CA ASP A 107 8.79 29.01 5.29
C ASP A 107 8.55 30.42 5.87
N GLY A 108 7.78 31.24 5.15
CA GLY A 108 7.59 32.65 5.48
C GLY A 108 6.98 33.45 4.32
N PRO A 109 7.17 34.78 4.28
CA PRO A 109 6.51 35.65 3.28
C PRO A 109 6.86 35.35 1.82
N THR A 110 7.94 34.61 1.57
CA THR A 110 8.50 34.37 0.23
C THR A 110 8.60 32.89 -0.13
N SER A 111 8.24 31.98 0.76
CA SER A 111 8.28 30.53 0.53
C SER A 111 7.32 29.81 1.46
N ASP A 112 6.72 28.74 0.97
CA ASP A 112 5.94 27.78 1.76
C ASP A 112 6.10 26.37 1.17
N SER A 113 5.46 25.38 1.81
CA SER A 113 5.53 23.97 1.39
C SER A 113 5.05 23.74 -0.05
N GLY A 114 3.94 24.37 -0.47
CA GLY A 114 3.42 24.24 -1.83
C GLY A 114 4.37 24.80 -2.89
N PHE A 115 5.04 25.92 -2.63
CA PHE A 115 6.05 26.47 -3.55
C PHE A 115 7.29 25.58 -3.65
N LYS A 116 7.79 25.07 -2.51
CA LYS A 116 8.90 24.13 -2.50
C LYS A 116 8.58 22.85 -3.25
N MET A 117 7.35 22.34 -3.11
CA MET A 117 6.85 21.20 -3.85
C MET A 117 6.96 21.44 -5.35
N GLU A 118 6.45 22.56 -5.88
CA GLU A 118 6.51 22.86 -7.32
C GLU A 118 7.96 22.99 -7.82
N VAL A 119 8.83 23.64 -7.03
CA VAL A 119 10.27 23.70 -7.33
C VAL A 119 10.89 22.30 -7.38
N LEU A 120 10.57 21.44 -6.42
CA LEU A 120 11.10 20.09 -6.37
C LEU A 120 10.58 19.23 -7.53
N LYS A 121 9.30 19.31 -7.89
CA LYS A 121 8.72 18.66 -9.08
C LYS A 121 9.45 19.09 -10.36
N ALA A 122 9.77 20.38 -10.50
CA ALA A 122 10.53 20.87 -11.65
C ALA A 122 11.95 20.28 -11.69
N VAL A 123 12.65 20.23 -10.56
CA VAL A 123 13.97 19.59 -10.45
C VAL A 123 13.87 18.10 -10.79
N THR A 124 12.87 17.39 -10.27
CA THR A 124 12.59 15.98 -10.57
C THR A 124 12.35 15.76 -12.06
N ALA A 125 11.54 16.59 -12.70
CA ALA A 125 11.30 16.54 -14.14
C ALA A 125 12.60 16.73 -14.93
N LEU A 126 13.47 17.65 -14.54
CA LEU A 126 14.77 17.82 -15.18
C LEU A 126 15.70 16.60 -14.99
N VAL A 127 15.66 15.96 -13.83
CA VAL A 127 16.42 14.73 -13.55
C VAL A 127 15.93 13.55 -14.40
N LYS A 128 14.61 13.37 -14.53
CA LYS A 128 14.00 12.30 -15.37
C LYS A 128 14.27 12.55 -16.86
N ASN A 129 14.03 13.77 -17.34
CA ASN A 129 14.01 14.10 -18.77
C ASN A 129 15.40 14.47 -19.34
N TYR A 130 16.26 15.12 -18.53
CA TYR A 130 17.55 15.65 -18.98
C TYR A 130 18.73 15.19 -18.11
N PRO A 131 18.84 13.91 -17.74
CA PRO A 131 19.79 13.43 -16.73
C PRO A 131 21.26 13.70 -17.10
N LYS A 132 21.61 13.69 -18.39
CA LYS A 132 22.98 13.98 -18.84
C LYS A 132 23.40 15.42 -18.55
N HIS A 133 22.47 16.36 -18.62
CA HIS A 133 22.74 17.78 -18.38
C HIS A 133 22.71 18.10 -16.88
N MET A 134 21.92 17.38 -16.10
CA MET A 134 21.83 17.58 -14.65
C MET A 134 23.03 17.06 -13.86
N VAL A 135 23.90 16.21 -14.45
CA VAL A 135 25.06 15.60 -13.75
C VAL A 135 25.93 16.64 -13.03
N SER A 136 26.21 17.79 -13.66
CA SER A 136 27.03 18.85 -13.07
C SER A 136 26.40 19.50 -11.84
N SER A 137 25.07 19.53 -11.78
CA SER A 137 24.31 20.20 -10.73
C SER A 137 23.93 19.26 -9.58
N MET A 138 24.03 17.93 -9.77
CA MET A 138 23.65 16.95 -8.74
C MET A 138 24.43 17.10 -7.44
N GLN A 139 25.69 17.52 -7.49
CA GLN A 139 26.50 17.74 -6.28
C GLN A 139 25.91 18.84 -5.37
N GLN A 140 25.20 19.80 -5.96
CA GLN A 140 24.51 20.86 -5.22
C GLN A 140 23.08 20.46 -4.86
N ILE A 141 22.36 19.78 -5.75
CA ILE A 141 20.95 19.40 -5.55
C ILE A 141 20.81 18.40 -4.40
N LEU A 142 21.64 17.35 -4.36
CA LEU A 142 21.45 16.25 -3.40
C LEU A 142 21.51 16.70 -1.93
N PRO A 143 22.50 17.47 -1.47
CA PRO A 143 22.53 17.94 -0.08
C PRO A 143 21.31 18.81 0.30
N ILE A 144 20.76 19.55 -0.65
CA ILE A 144 19.65 20.47 -0.41
C ILE A 144 18.35 19.70 -0.25
N VAL A 145 18.05 18.80 -1.21
CA VAL A 145 16.87 17.94 -1.11
C VAL A 145 16.97 17.02 0.10
N TRP A 146 18.18 16.57 0.45
CA TRP A 146 18.43 15.83 1.69
C TRP A 146 18.04 16.65 2.92
N ASN A 147 18.48 17.91 3.02
CA ASN A 147 18.08 18.77 4.13
C ASN A 147 16.56 18.93 4.19
N THR A 148 15.90 19.18 3.06
CA THR A 148 14.43 19.25 2.99
C THR A 148 13.79 17.95 3.49
N LEU A 149 14.27 16.78 3.06
CA LEU A 149 13.78 15.47 3.53
C LEU A 149 13.90 15.34 5.05
N THR A 150 15.05 15.70 5.62
CA THR A 150 15.31 15.54 7.05
C THR A 150 14.60 16.58 7.92
N GLU A 151 14.47 17.82 7.46
CA GLU A 151 13.71 18.87 8.14
C GLU A 151 12.21 18.55 8.12
N SER A 152 11.69 18.12 6.97
CA SER A 152 10.33 17.60 6.86
C SER A 152 10.11 16.41 7.79
N ALA A 153 11.07 15.48 7.89
CA ALA A 153 10.91 14.31 8.75
C ALA A 153 10.98 14.64 10.25
N ALA A 154 11.59 15.77 10.62
CA ALA A 154 11.58 16.26 11.99
C ALA A 154 10.24 16.97 12.33
N LEU A 155 9.62 17.63 11.34
CA LEU A 155 8.34 18.32 11.50
C LEU A 155 7.15 17.36 11.44
N TYR A 156 7.18 16.37 10.54
CA TYR A 156 6.05 15.45 10.30
C TYR A 156 5.55 14.77 11.58
N PRO A 157 6.41 14.27 12.49
CA PRO A 157 5.92 13.69 13.73
C PRO A 157 5.23 14.68 14.68
N LEU A 158 5.57 15.96 14.57
CA LEU A 158 5.06 17.03 15.43
C LEU A 158 3.75 17.63 14.89
N THR A 159 3.59 17.68 13.57
CA THR A 159 2.44 18.33 12.92
C THR A 159 1.40 17.37 12.40
N GLU A 160 1.75 16.12 12.12
CA GLU A 160 0.83 15.12 11.56
C GLU A 160 0.74 13.87 12.44
N VAL A 161 1.87 13.21 12.73
CA VAL A 161 1.84 11.88 13.38
C VAL A 161 1.26 11.94 14.78
N ASN A 162 1.72 12.88 15.61
CA ASN A 162 1.32 13.00 17.02
C ASN A 162 0.51 14.27 17.30
N TYR A 163 0.04 14.93 16.25
CA TYR A 163 -0.75 16.14 16.38
C TYR A 163 -2.21 15.78 16.61
N THR A 164 -2.83 16.39 17.62
CA THR A 164 -4.17 16.02 18.08
C THR A 164 -5.27 17.00 17.67
N GLU A 165 -4.90 18.15 17.07
CA GLU A 165 -5.88 19.16 16.64
C GLU A 165 -6.12 19.05 15.13
N GLU A 166 -7.35 19.31 14.70
CA GLU A 166 -7.68 19.39 13.27
C GLU A 166 -7.29 20.77 12.76
N VAL A 167 -6.26 20.84 11.91
CA VAL A 167 -5.89 22.08 11.19
C VAL A 167 -6.27 21.89 9.73
N GLU A 168 -7.10 22.79 9.20
CA GLU A 168 -7.40 22.80 7.78
C GLU A 168 -6.15 23.15 6.98
N ASP A 169 -5.81 22.31 6.00
CA ASP A 169 -4.72 22.60 5.09
C ASP A 169 -4.98 23.91 4.33
N PRO A 170 -3.93 24.72 4.10
CA PRO A 170 -4.07 25.91 3.29
C PRO A 170 -4.44 25.52 1.84
N VAL A 171 -5.60 25.99 1.38
CA VAL A 171 -6.04 25.84 -0.01
C VAL A 171 -5.79 27.14 -0.77
N ASP A 172 -5.25 27.04 -1.98
CA ASP A 172 -4.99 28.20 -2.80
C ASP A 172 -6.22 28.71 -3.58
N SER A 173 -6.05 29.77 -4.37
CA SER A 173 -7.15 30.38 -5.14
C SER A 173 -7.69 29.52 -6.29
N ASP A 174 -6.99 28.44 -6.64
CA ASP A 174 -7.37 27.46 -7.67
C ASP A 174 -7.99 26.19 -7.04
N GLY A 175 -8.03 26.09 -5.70
CA GLY A 175 -8.58 24.94 -4.99
C GLY A 175 -7.54 23.86 -4.67
N GLU A 176 -6.24 24.13 -4.91
CA GLU A 176 -5.17 23.18 -4.66
C GLU A 176 -4.75 23.18 -3.18
N VAL A 177 -4.65 22.00 -2.59
CA VAL A 177 -4.23 21.80 -1.21
C VAL A 177 -2.71 21.97 -1.13
N LEU A 178 -2.24 23.02 -0.46
CA LEU A 178 -0.82 23.34 -0.30
C LEU A 178 -0.19 22.60 0.89
N GLY A 179 -0.77 21.46 1.26
CA GLY A 179 -0.45 20.69 2.45
C GLY A 179 1.00 20.22 2.47
N PHE A 180 1.54 20.15 3.68
CA PHE A 180 2.90 19.68 3.95
C PHE A 180 3.13 18.25 3.40
N GLU A 181 2.09 17.40 3.39
CA GLU A 181 2.14 16.05 2.82
C GLU A 181 2.50 16.03 1.34
N ASN A 182 2.01 17.00 0.55
CA ASN A 182 2.30 17.09 -0.88
C ASN A 182 3.78 17.39 -1.17
N LEU A 183 4.43 18.15 -0.28
CA LEU A 183 5.88 18.32 -0.31
C LEU A 183 6.58 16.98 -0.06
N VAL A 184 6.15 16.21 0.94
CA VAL A 184 6.73 14.89 1.26
C VAL A 184 6.59 13.92 0.07
N PHE A 185 5.42 13.85 -0.58
CA PHE A 185 5.26 13.06 -1.80
C PHE A 185 6.24 13.47 -2.91
N SER A 186 6.44 14.76 -3.12
CA SER A 186 7.40 15.25 -4.12
C SER A 186 8.86 14.91 -3.79
N ILE A 187 9.20 14.77 -2.51
CA ILE A 187 10.52 14.30 -2.05
C ILE A 187 10.70 12.82 -2.38
N PHE A 188 9.70 11.97 -2.11
CA PHE A 188 9.77 10.55 -2.47
C PHE A 188 9.87 10.36 -3.98
N GLU A 189 9.09 11.09 -4.77
CA GLU A 189 9.17 11.10 -6.24
C GLU A 189 10.56 11.49 -6.75
N PHE A 190 11.21 12.46 -6.09
CA PHE A 190 12.60 12.80 -6.43
C PHE A 190 13.55 11.62 -6.17
N VAL A 191 13.40 10.90 -5.06
CA VAL A 191 14.22 9.71 -4.76
C VAL A 191 13.96 8.60 -5.77
N HIS A 192 12.69 8.34 -6.15
CA HIS A 192 12.34 7.40 -7.22
C HIS A 192 13.00 7.78 -8.55
N ALA A 193 12.98 9.05 -8.93
CA ALA A 193 13.66 9.54 -10.14
C ALA A 193 15.17 9.25 -10.14
N LEU A 194 15.83 9.33 -8.98
CA LEU A 194 17.23 8.95 -8.87
C LEU A 194 17.42 7.43 -8.98
N LEU A 195 16.52 6.64 -8.39
CA LEU A 195 16.57 5.17 -8.38
C LEU A 195 16.41 4.59 -9.79
N GLU A 196 15.47 5.11 -10.58
CA GLU A 196 15.22 4.73 -11.97
C GLU A 196 16.38 5.09 -12.91
N ASN A 197 17.28 6.00 -12.48
CA ASN A 197 18.39 6.47 -13.29
C ASN A 197 19.71 5.75 -12.97
N ASN A 198 20.25 5.00 -13.93
CA ASN A 198 21.52 4.28 -13.77
C ASN A 198 22.72 5.15 -13.37
N LYS A 199 22.71 6.46 -13.65
CA LYS A 199 23.78 7.38 -13.24
C LYS A 199 23.65 7.84 -11.79
N PHE A 200 22.42 7.95 -11.30
CA PHE A 200 22.13 8.56 -10.00
C PHE A 200 21.79 7.54 -8.93
N LYS A 201 21.25 6.37 -9.26
CA LYS A 201 20.86 5.36 -8.28
C LYS A 201 21.96 4.94 -7.30
N SER A 202 23.22 5.07 -7.70
CA SER A 202 24.38 4.85 -6.81
C SER A 202 24.46 5.81 -5.62
N THR A 203 23.88 7.01 -5.71
CA THR A 203 23.79 7.96 -4.60
C THR A 203 22.75 7.53 -3.58
N VAL A 204 21.59 7.05 -4.05
CA VAL A 204 20.54 6.44 -3.21
C VAL A 204 21.12 5.24 -2.46
N LYS A 205 21.78 4.32 -3.20
CA LYS A 205 22.46 3.15 -2.62
C LYS A 205 23.40 3.51 -1.46
N LYS A 206 24.18 4.59 -1.60
CA LYS A 206 25.12 5.05 -0.56
C LYS A 206 24.42 5.68 0.64
N ALA A 207 23.26 6.29 0.43
CA ALA A 207 22.47 6.96 1.46
C ALA A 207 21.50 6.03 2.20
N LEU A 208 21.35 4.76 1.78
CA LEU A 208 20.37 3.82 2.32
C LEU A 208 20.25 3.78 3.86
N PRO A 209 21.34 3.75 4.66
CA PRO A 209 21.22 3.67 6.11
C PRO A 209 20.45 4.86 6.70
N GLU A 210 20.78 6.08 6.29
CA GLU A 210 20.10 7.29 6.75
C GLU A 210 18.73 7.43 6.07
N LEU A 211 18.62 7.14 4.78
CA LEU A 211 17.37 7.25 4.04
C LEU A 211 16.28 6.36 4.68
N ILE A 212 16.60 5.09 4.95
CA ILE A 212 15.66 4.15 5.57
C ILE A 212 15.33 4.58 7.01
N TYR A 213 16.29 5.16 7.75
CA TYR A 213 16.01 5.73 9.07
C TYR A 213 14.94 6.82 9.00
N TYR A 214 14.99 7.73 8.03
CA TYR A 214 13.95 8.75 7.87
C TYR A 214 12.64 8.21 7.28
N ILE A 215 12.69 7.23 6.38
CA ILE A 215 11.50 6.53 5.87
C ILE A 215 10.67 5.96 7.03
N LEU A 216 11.32 5.33 8.02
CA LEU A 216 10.65 4.78 9.20
C LEU A 216 9.88 5.83 10.01
N LEU A 217 10.32 7.10 10.00
CA LEU A 217 9.59 8.19 10.66
C LEU A 217 8.29 8.54 9.91
N TYR A 218 8.34 8.55 8.57
CA TYR A 218 7.18 8.78 7.71
C TYR A 218 6.21 7.61 7.67
N MET A 219 6.68 6.40 7.99
CA MET A 219 5.83 5.22 8.09
C MET A 219 5.05 5.17 9.40
N GLN A 220 5.20 6.09 10.35
CA GLN A 220 4.42 6.04 11.60
C GLN A 220 2.93 6.30 11.37
N ILE A 221 2.09 5.56 12.10
CA ILE A 221 0.64 5.78 12.14
C ILE A 221 0.28 7.15 12.73
N THR A 222 -0.56 7.92 12.05
CA THR A 222 -1.01 9.25 12.51
C THR A 222 -2.22 9.18 13.46
N GLU A 223 -2.47 10.24 14.24
CA GLU A 223 -3.67 10.31 15.09
C GLU A 223 -4.97 10.29 14.25
N GLU A 224 -4.97 10.92 13.06
CA GLU A 224 -6.13 10.87 12.17
C GLU A 224 -6.35 9.46 11.61
N GLN A 225 -5.28 8.72 11.24
CA GLN A 225 -5.40 7.30 10.87
C GLN A 225 -5.95 6.45 12.02
N ILE A 226 -5.48 6.67 13.26
CA ILE A 226 -6.01 5.99 14.45
C ILE A 226 -7.52 6.23 14.58
N LYS A 227 -7.96 7.48 14.43
CA LYS A 227 -9.37 7.86 14.53
C LYS A 227 -10.22 7.23 13.43
N VAL A 228 -9.77 7.33 12.17
CA VAL A 228 -10.45 6.76 11.00
C VAL A 228 -10.56 5.24 11.13
N TRP A 229 -9.47 4.54 11.42
CA TRP A 229 -9.44 3.07 11.52
C TRP A 229 -10.19 2.54 12.74
N THR A 230 -10.23 3.30 13.83
CA THR A 230 -11.05 2.95 15.00
C THR A 230 -12.54 3.09 14.70
N ALA A 231 -12.93 4.13 13.94
CA ALA A 231 -14.32 4.39 13.57
C ALA A 231 -14.83 3.46 12.45
N ASN A 232 -13.96 3.08 11.52
CA ASN A 232 -14.31 2.24 10.37
C ASN A 232 -13.29 1.09 10.19
N PRO A 233 -13.59 -0.10 10.76
CA PRO A 233 -12.75 -1.28 10.58
C PRO A 233 -12.61 -1.77 9.13
N GLN A 234 -13.54 -1.42 8.24
CA GLN A 234 -13.41 -1.75 6.81
C GLN A 234 -12.29 -0.93 6.16
N GLN A 235 -12.23 0.37 6.49
CA GLN A 235 -11.14 1.24 6.02
C GLN A 235 -9.78 0.73 6.50
N PHE A 236 -9.71 0.19 7.73
CA PHE A 236 -8.48 -0.43 8.21
C PHE A 236 -8.07 -1.66 7.38
N VAL A 237 -9.02 -2.50 6.95
CA VAL A 237 -8.69 -3.63 6.04
C VAL A 237 -8.19 -3.11 4.71
N GLU A 238 -8.88 -2.14 4.11
CA GLU A 238 -8.56 -1.58 2.80
C GLU A 238 -7.22 -0.84 2.79
N ASP A 239 -6.95 0.02 3.77
CA ASP A 239 -5.72 0.83 3.84
C ASP A 239 -4.48 0.00 4.16
N GLU A 240 -4.63 -1.08 4.94
CA GLU A 240 -3.53 -1.97 5.34
C GLU A 240 -3.50 -3.27 4.52
N ASP A 241 -4.16 -3.27 3.36
CA ASP A 241 -3.97 -4.33 2.36
C ASP A 241 -2.68 -4.10 1.55
N ASP A 242 -2.00 -5.18 1.17
CA ASP A 242 -0.77 -5.09 0.38
C ASP A 242 -1.08 -4.57 -1.05
N ASP A 243 -2.31 -4.77 -1.55
CA ASP A 243 -2.79 -4.30 -2.86
C ASP A 243 -3.74 -3.08 -2.75
N THR A 244 -3.59 -2.25 -1.71
CA THR A 244 -4.44 -1.07 -1.48
C THR A 244 -4.33 -0.01 -2.58
N PHE A 245 -5.43 0.72 -2.82
CA PHE A 245 -5.44 1.92 -3.67
C PHE A 245 -5.26 3.21 -2.88
N SER A 246 -5.25 3.14 -1.54
CA SER A 246 -5.04 4.30 -0.69
C SER A 246 -3.63 4.86 -0.90
N TYR A 247 -3.52 6.19 -0.91
CA TYR A 247 -2.25 6.88 -1.09
C TYR A 247 -2.05 7.91 0.02
N THR A 248 -1.23 7.54 1.00
CA THR A 248 -0.88 8.36 2.16
C THR A 248 0.65 8.45 2.28
N VAL A 249 1.16 9.39 3.08
CA VAL A 249 2.61 9.50 3.33
C VAL A 249 3.19 8.18 3.86
N ARG A 250 2.43 7.47 4.71
CA ARG A 250 2.80 6.14 5.24
C ARG A 250 2.97 5.10 4.14
N ILE A 251 2.00 5.00 3.22
CA ILE A 251 2.03 4.03 2.12
C ILE A 251 3.14 4.40 1.11
N ALA A 252 3.25 5.68 0.73
CA ALA A 252 4.31 6.13 -0.18
C ALA A 252 5.73 5.91 0.39
N ALA A 253 5.91 6.07 1.71
CA ALA A 253 7.16 5.74 2.39
C ALA A 253 7.46 4.23 2.35
N GLN A 254 6.44 3.38 2.53
CA GLN A 254 6.56 1.93 2.38
C GLN A 254 6.89 1.54 0.93
N ASP A 255 6.27 2.15 -0.07
CA ASP A 255 6.56 1.90 -1.49
C ASP A 255 8.00 2.27 -1.83
N LEU A 256 8.50 3.40 -1.31
CA LEU A 256 9.90 3.78 -1.47
C LEU A 256 10.84 2.76 -0.81
N LEU A 257 10.50 2.24 0.37
CA LEU A 257 11.25 1.15 1.01
C LEU A 257 11.28 -0.12 0.14
N LEU A 258 10.13 -0.53 -0.39
CA LEU A 258 10.01 -1.69 -1.27
C LEU A 258 10.84 -1.50 -2.55
N ALA A 259 10.81 -0.31 -3.14
CA ALA A 259 11.58 0.00 -4.34
C ALA A 259 13.10 -0.08 -4.10
N VAL A 260 13.62 0.53 -3.03
CA VAL A 260 15.05 0.43 -2.73
C VAL A 260 15.47 -0.97 -2.29
N ALA A 261 14.57 -1.74 -1.66
CA ALA A 261 14.81 -3.13 -1.30
C ALA A 261 14.87 -4.04 -2.53
N ALA A 262 14.04 -3.79 -3.55
CA ALA A 262 14.07 -4.51 -4.82
C ALA A 262 15.38 -4.25 -5.59
N ASP A 263 15.81 -2.99 -5.66
CA ASP A 263 17.01 -2.57 -6.42
C ASP A 263 18.34 -2.91 -5.72
N PHE A 264 18.37 -2.86 -4.37
CA PHE A 264 19.59 -3.00 -3.57
C PHE A 264 19.43 -3.99 -2.40
N GLN A 265 18.97 -5.22 -2.68
CA GLN A 265 18.58 -6.21 -1.67
C GLN A 265 19.53 -6.34 -0.46
N ASN A 266 20.84 -6.57 -0.68
CA ASN A 266 21.79 -6.78 0.41
C ASN A 266 22.05 -5.51 1.21
N GLU A 267 22.22 -4.39 0.51
CA GLU A 267 22.50 -3.10 1.13
C GLU A 267 21.29 -2.58 1.91
N SER A 268 20.08 -2.76 1.37
CA SER A 268 18.81 -2.44 2.03
C SER A 268 18.58 -3.31 3.26
N ALA A 269 18.92 -4.60 3.21
CA ALA A 269 18.85 -5.46 4.40
C ALA A 269 19.78 -4.96 5.53
N SER A 270 21.02 -4.60 5.18
CA SER A 270 21.97 -4.04 6.15
C SER A 270 21.54 -2.67 6.69
N ALA A 271 21.04 -1.81 5.81
CA ALA A 271 20.61 -0.46 6.15
C ALA A 271 19.36 -0.48 7.03
N LEU A 272 18.35 -1.29 6.69
CA LEU A 272 17.14 -1.43 7.49
C LEU A 272 17.43 -2.05 8.86
N ALA A 273 18.31 -3.06 8.93
CA ALA A 273 18.72 -3.63 10.21
C ALA A 273 19.37 -2.58 11.13
N ALA A 274 20.27 -1.75 10.59
CA ALA A 274 20.90 -0.67 11.34
C ALA A 274 19.90 0.41 11.77
N ALA A 275 19.04 0.86 10.85
CA ALA A 275 18.02 1.87 11.11
C ALA A 275 17.02 1.41 12.17
N ALA A 276 16.46 0.20 12.05
CA ALA A 276 15.55 -0.37 13.03
C ALA A 276 16.23 -0.55 14.39
N THR A 277 17.49 -1.02 14.44
CA THR A 277 18.24 -1.15 15.71
C THR A 277 18.38 0.20 16.40
N ARG A 278 18.72 1.26 15.65
CA ARG A 278 18.83 2.63 16.19
C ARG A 278 17.48 3.14 16.70
N HIS A 279 16.44 3.00 15.89
CA HIS A 279 15.07 3.43 16.25
C HIS A 279 14.54 2.73 17.51
N LEU A 280 14.75 1.43 17.65
CA LEU A 280 14.34 0.68 18.84
C LEU A 280 15.09 1.13 20.10
N GLN A 281 16.37 1.49 19.98
CA GLN A 281 17.13 2.05 21.09
C GLN A 281 16.63 3.45 21.50
N GLU A 282 16.34 4.31 20.53
CA GLU A 282 15.79 5.65 20.74
C GLU A 282 14.37 5.58 21.33
N ALA A 283 13.53 4.65 20.85
CA ALA A 283 12.18 4.41 21.35
C ALA A 283 12.19 3.93 22.81
N GLU A 284 13.12 3.05 23.18
CA GLU A 284 13.27 2.61 24.57
C GLU A 284 13.67 3.78 25.49
N GLN A 285 14.52 4.69 25.03
CA GLN A 285 14.82 5.93 25.78
C GLN A 285 13.57 6.82 25.91
N ALA A 286 12.82 7.03 24.83
CA ALA A 286 11.60 7.82 24.83
C ALA A 286 10.54 7.23 25.79
N LYS A 287 10.36 5.91 25.76
CA LYS A 287 9.50 5.16 26.68
C LYS A 287 9.89 5.36 28.13
N ASN A 288 11.18 5.22 28.45
CA ASN A 288 11.70 5.41 29.82
C ASN A 288 11.57 6.88 30.30
N ASN A 289 11.53 7.83 29.37
CA ASN A 289 11.26 9.25 29.67
C ASN A 289 9.77 9.58 29.75
N GLY A 290 8.87 8.59 29.58
CA GLY A 290 7.43 8.76 29.69
C GLY A 290 6.76 9.38 28.45
N ALA A 291 7.40 9.37 27.28
CA ALA A 291 6.77 9.83 26.04
C ALA A 291 5.62 8.89 25.65
N GLU A 292 4.41 9.40 25.43
CA GLU A 292 3.22 8.57 25.20
C GLU A 292 3.26 7.78 23.89
N HIS A 293 3.81 8.39 22.82
CA HIS A 293 3.77 7.84 21.46
C HIS A 293 5.01 7.01 21.07
N TRP A 294 5.84 6.60 22.04
CA TRP A 294 7.06 5.81 21.78
C TRP A 294 6.80 4.54 20.94
N TRP A 295 5.60 3.96 21.09
CA TRP A 295 5.20 2.72 20.45
C TRP A 295 5.01 2.85 18.92
N LYS A 296 4.79 4.06 18.38
CA LYS A 296 4.64 4.25 16.94
C LYS A 296 5.92 3.90 16.18
N ILE A 297 7.08 4.10 16.81
CA ILE A 297 8.37 3.68 16.25
C ILE A 297 8.49 2.16 16.20
N HIS A 298 8.03 1.45 17.26
CA HIS A 298 7.99 -0.01 17.24
C HIS A 298 7.06 -0.52 16.13
N GLU A 299 5.87 0.07 16.00
CA GLU A 299 4.89 -0.25 14.96
C GLU A 299 5.49 -0.07 13.55
N ALA A 300 6.09 1.09 13.27
CA ALA A 300 6.71 1.38 11.98
C ALA A 300 7.92 0.47 11.68
N CYS A 301 8.76 0.17 12.67
CA CYS A 301 9.88 -0.77 12.52
C CYS A 301 9.39 -2.18 12.19
N MET A 302 8.34 -2.65 12.88
CA MET A 302 7.73 -3.95 12.62
C MET A 302 7.10 -4.01 11.23
N LEU A 303 6.41 -2.95 10.80
CA LEU A 303 5.88 -2.83 9.44
C LEU A 303 7.01 -2.95 8.42
N ALA A 304 8.01 -2.06 8.48
CA ALA A 304 9.12 -2.01 7.54
C ALA A 304 9.88 -3.35 7.44
N LEU A 305 10.25 -3.95 8.58
CA LEU A 305 10.94 -5.24 8.62
C LEU A 305 10.06 -6.36 8.01
N GLY A 306 8.76 -6.36 8.31
CA GLY A 306 7.82 -7.36 7.80
C GLY A 306 7.53 -7.23 6.29
N SER A 307 7.55 -6.01 5.75
CA SER A 307 7.33 -5.73 4.33
C SER A 307 8.47 -6.29 3.47
N VAL A 308 9.71 -6.26 3.96
CA VAL A 308 10.90 -6.81 3.27
C VAL A 308 11.48 -8.04 3.97
N LYS A 309 10.62 -8.84 4.61
CA LYS A 309 11.03 -9.99 5.46
C LYS A 309 11.99 -10.98 4.78
N SER A 310 11.88 -11.18 3.46
CA SER A 310 12.65 -12.17 2.71
C SER A 310 14.14 -11.81 2.68
N ILE A 311 14.46 -10.53 2.39
CA ILE A 311 15.86 -10.07 2.34
C ILE A 311 16.49 -10.01 3.73
N ILE A 312 15.69 -9.75 4.78
CA ILE A 312 16.17 -9.75 6.17
C ILE A 312 16.49 -11.17 6.63
N THR A 313 15.53 -12.09 6.52
CA THR A 313 15.70 -13.48 6.98
C THR A 313 16.82 -14.20 6.24
N ASP A 314 16.91 -14.04 4.91
CA ASP A 314 18.00 -14.63 4.12
C ASP A 314 19.36 -14.03 4.48
N SER A 315 19.44 -12.71 4.70
CA SER A 315 20.71 -12.07 5.05
C SER A 315 21.20 -12.41 6.46
N VAL A 316 20.28 -12.56 7.43
CA VAL A 316 20.62 -13.04 8.78
C VAL A 316 21.10 -14.49 8.73
N LYS A 317 20.35 -15.37 8.06
CA LYS A 317 20.68 -16.81 7.94
C LYS A 317 22.05 -17.04 7.31
N ASN A 318 22.41 -16.24 6.32
CA ASN A 318 23.70 -16.33 5.63
C ASN A 318 24.82 -15.51 6.30
N GLY A 319 24.58 -14.89 7.46
CA GLY A 319 25.57 -14.10 8.19
C GLY A 319 26.05 -12.85 7.44
N ARG A 320 25.25 -12.31 6.52
CA ARG A 320 25.59 -11.13 5.71
C ARG A 320 25.37 -9.81 6.46
N ILE A 321 24.51 -9.83 7.48
CA ILE A 321 24.20 -8.67 8.32
C ILE A 321 24.25 -9.05 9.80
N HIS A 322 24.56 -8.08 10.65
CA HIS A 322 24.46 -8.21 12.10
C HIS A 322 23.12 -7.65 12.57
N PHE A 323 22.15 -8.55 12.78
CA PHE A 323 20.84 -8.20 13.33
C PHE A 323 20.44 -9.27 14.33
N ASP A 324 20.15 -8.86 15.57
CA ASP A 324 19.70 -9.78 16.62
C ASP A 324 18.24 -10.17 16.39
N MET A 325 18.03 -11.11 15.46
CA MET A 325 16.69 -11.60 15.11
C MET A 325 15.96 -12.22 16.32
N HIS A 326 16.69 -12.96 17.17
CA HIS A 326 16.09 -13.55 18.36
C HIS A 326 15.66 -12.46 19.35
N GLY A 327 16.54 -11.48 19.62
CA GLY A 327 16.23 -10.32 20.44
C GLY A 327 15.08 -9.48 19.88
N PHE A 328 15.00 -9.28 18.56
CA PHE A 328 13.87 -8.60 17.93
C PHE A 328 12.55 -9.34 18.18
N LEU A 329 12.50 -10.65 17.92
CA LEU A 329 11.29 -11.44 18.12
C LEU A 329 10.87 -11.51 19.60
N THR A 330 11.83 -11.58 20.52
CA THR A 330 11.55 -11.74 21.97
C THR A 330 11.32 -10.41 22.68
N ASN A 331 12.27 -9.47 22.56
CA ASN A 331 12.29 -8.24 23.34
C ASN A 331 11.48 -7.10 22.70
N VAL A 332 11.13 -7.23 21.41
CA VAL A 332 10.27 -6.27 20.71
C VAL A 332 8.92 -6.92 20.44
N VAL A 333 8.84 -7.84 19.49
CA VAL A 333 7.55 -8.36 19.00
C VAL A 333 6.76 -9.06 20.11
N LEU A 334 7.35 -10.05 20.79
CA LEU A 334 6.69 -10.77 21.87
C LEU A 334 6.46 -9.89 23.11
N ALA A 335 7.38 -9.00 23.43
CA ALA A 335 7.19 -8.05 24.53
C ALA A 335 5.99 -7.13 24.27
N ASP A 336 5.88 -6.57 23.06
CA ASP A 336 4.81 -5.65 22.66
C ASP A 336 3.44 -6.32 22.62
N LEU A 337 3.35 -7.62 22.32
CA LEU A 337 2.10 -8.39 22.46
C LEU A 337 1.55 -8.42 23.89
N ASN A 338 2.41 -8.25 24.88
CA ASN A 338 2.05 -8.26 26.30
C ASN A 338 1.82 -6.84 26.85
N LEU A 339 1.93 -5.80 26.02
CA LEU A 339 1.71 -4.42 26.40
C LEU A 339 0.30 -3.95 26.01
N SER A 340 -0.34 -3.21 26.90
CA SER A 340 -1.65 -2.59 26.67
C SER A 340 -1.52 -1.10 26.34
N VAL A 341 -0.71 -0.77 25.32
CA VAL A 341 -0.42 0.63 24.93
C VAL A 341 -1.31 1.11 23.79
N SER A 342 -1.46 0.31 22.74
CA SER A 342 -2.32 0.63 21.59
C SER A 342 -2.75 -0.67 20.88
N PRO A 343 -4.02 -0.78 20.44
CA PRO A 343 -4.47 -1.93 19.65
C PRO A 343 -3.71 -2.06 18.32
N PHE A 344 -3.23 -0.96 17.75
CA PHE A 344 -2.47 -0.97 16.50
C PHE A 344 -1.05 -1.55 16.70
N LEU A 345 -0.42 -1.33 17.86
CA LEU A 345 0.83 -2.00 18.21
C LEU A 345 0.63 -3.51 18.37
N LEU A 346 -0.41 -3.91 19.12
CA LEU A 346 -0.75 -5.31 19.34
C LEU A 346 -1.03 -6.02 18.01
N GLY A 347 -1.88 -5.44 17.16
CA GLY A 347 -2.18 -5.94 15.84
C GLY A 347 -0.94 -6.07 14.96
N ARG A 348 -0.10 -5.02 14.92
CA ARG A 348 1.16 -5.04 14.16
C ARG A 348 2.12 -6.12 14.65
N ALA A 349 2.24 -6.33 15.95
CA ALA A 349 3.11 -7.37 16.50
C ALA A 349 2.63 -8.77 16.12
N LEU A 350 1.30 -9.03 16.09
CA LEU A 350 0.74 -10.28 15.59
C LEU A 350 1.08 -10.50 14.10
N TRP A 351 0.86 -9.46 13.28
CA TRP A 351 1.19 -9.50 11.86
C TRP A 351 2.68 -9.74 11.64
N ALA A 352 3.55 -8.98 12.29
CA ALA A 352 5.00 -9.07 12.14
C ALA A 352 5.54 -10.44 12.58
N ALA A 353 5.02 -10.99 13.69
CA ALA A 353 5.33 -12.36 14.09
C ALA A 353 5.04 -13.34 12.95
N SER A 354 3.85 -13.29 12.33
CA SER A 354 3.53 -14.18 11.21
C SER A 354 4.52 -14.05 10.05
N ARG A 355 5.01 -12.84 9.74
CA ARG A 355 6.01 -12.61 8.66
C ARG A 355 7.32 -13.33 8.94
N PHE A 356 7.75 -13.43 10.19
CA PHE A 356 9.05 -14.02 10.58
C PHE A 356 8.97 -15.48 11.02
N THR A 357 7.91 -16.21 10.66
CA THR A 357 7.69 -17.62 11.04
C THR A 357 8.92 -18.50 10.78
N VAL A 358 9.59 -18.31 9.63
CA VAL A 358 10.78 -19.09 9.23
C VAL A 358 12.02 -18.87 10.11
N ALA A 359 12.03 -17.84 10.95
CA ALA A 359 13.13 -17.48 11.84
C ALA A 359 12.84 -17.79 13.31
N MET A 360 11.68 -18.36 13.64
CA MET A 360 11.26 -18.65 15.00
C MET A 360 11.76 -20.00 15.50
N SER A 361 11.97 -20.10 16.81
CA SER A 361 12.10 -21.40 17.48
C SER A 361 10.71 -22.03 17.71
N PRO A 362 10.64 -23.36 17.95
CA PRO A 362 9.38 -24.04 18.26
C PRO A 362 8.61 -23.44 19.46
N GLU A 363 9.33 -22.92 20.46
CA GLU A 363 8.75 -22.31 21.65
C GLU A 363 8.16 -20.92 21.35
N LEU A 364 8.80 -20.16 20.45
CA LEU A 364 8.31 -18.85 20.05
C LEU A 364 7.06 -18.97 19.19
N ILE A 365 7.04 -19.89 18.21
CA ILE A 365 5.87 -20.05 17.36
C ILE A 365 4.64 -20.47 18.15
N GLN A 366 4.79 -21.31 19.18
CA GLN A 366 3.67 -21.66 20.07
C GLN A 366 3.11 -20.44 20.82
N GLN A 367 3.99 -19.60 21.37
CA GLN A 367 3.57 -18.37 22.07
C GLN A 367 2.86 -17.40 21.13
N PHE A 368 3.40 -17.21 19.92
CA PHE A 368 2.78 -16.34 18.94
C PHE A 368 1.44 -16.87 18.44
N LEU A 369 1.31 -18.17 18.13
CA LEU A 369 0.03 -18.77 17.76
C LEU A 369 -1.01 -18.63 18.88
N GLN A 370 -0.61 -18.85 20.13
CA GLN A 370 -1.49 -18.65 21.28
C GLN A 370 -1.94 -17.19 21.39
N ALA A 371 -1.03 -16.23 21.20
CA ALA A 371 -1.35 -14.80 21.20
C ALA A 371 -2.29 -14.43 20.03
N THR A 372 -2.07 -15.00 18.84
CA THR A 372 -2.93 -14.79 17.68
C THR A 372 -4.35 -15.31 17.89
N VAL A 373 -4.51 -16.49 18.50
CA VAL A 373 -5.83 -17.02 18.88
C VAL A 373 -6.51 -16.09 19.90
N SER A 374 -5.77 -15.61 20.90
CA SER A 374 -6.29 -14.60 21.85
C SER A 374 -6.69 -13.29 21.16
N GLY A 375 -5.98 -12.91 20.10
CA GLY A 375 -6.26 -11.75 19.27
C GLY A 375 -7.60 -11.82 18.52
N LEU A 376 -8.13 -13.01 18.25
CA LEU A 376 -9.44 -13.20 17.60
C LEU A 376 -10.64 -12.99 18.52
N HIS A 377 -10.43 -13.01 19.84
CA HIS A 377 -11.51 -12.98 20.83
C HIS A 377 -12.35 -11.70 20.73
N GLU A 378 -13.66 -11.79 21.00
CA GLU A 378 -14.61 -10.66 20.85
C GLU A 378 -14.34 -9.46 21.77
N THR A 379 -13.57 -9.68 22.84
CA THR A 379 -13.13 -8.62 23.75
C THR A 379 -12.05 -7.72 23.15
N GLN A 380 -11.45 -8.13 22.02
CA GLN A 380 -10.43 -7.36 21.33
C GLN A 380 -11.06 -6.33 20.37
N PRO A 381 -10.42 -5.16 20.19
CA PRO A 381 -10.83 -4.21 19.17
C PRO A 381 -10.80 -4.82 17.76
N PRO A 382 -11.63 -4.32 16.81
CA PRO A 382 -11.68 -4.86 15.46
C PRO A 382 -10.32 -4.93 14.76
N SER A 383 -9.47 -3.89 14.88
CA SER A 383 -8.14 -3.85 14.26
C SER A 383 -7.20 -4.98 14.72
N VAL A 384 -7.27 -5.35 16.00
CA VAL A 384 -6.50 -6.49 16.56
C VAL A 384 -7.00 -7.81 15.97
N ARG A 385 -8.32 -7.99 15.91
CA ARG A 385 -8.94 -9.20 15.38
C ARG A 385 -8.63 -9.38 13.89
N ILE A 386 -8.73 -8.30 13.11
CA ILE A 386 -8.37 -8.26 11.69
C ILE A 386 -6.88 -8.62 11.51
N SER A 387 -5.99 -8.03 12.32
CA SER A 387 -4.56 -8.34 12.27
C SER A 387 -4.27 -9.80 12.62
N ALA A 388 -5.01 -10.37 13.57
CA ALA A 388 -4.92 -11.80 13.92
C ALA A 388 -5.36 -12.70 12.75
N VAL A 389 -6.40 -12.31 12.00
CA VAL A 389 -6.82 -13.02 10.78
C VAL A 389 -5.70 -13.00 9.73
N ARG A 390 -5.13 -11.83 9.42
CA ARG A 390 -3.97 -11.71 8.50
C ARG A 390 -2.78 -12.55 8.98
N ALA A 391 -2.52 -12.58 10.29
CA ALA A 391 -1.46 -13.40 10.87
C ALA A 391 -1.72 -14.91 10.71
N ILE A 392 -2.95 -15.38 10.92
CA ILE A 392 -3.35 -16.78 10.71
C ILE A 392 -3.14 -17.20 9.27
N TRP A 393 -3.59 -16.37 8.32
CA TRP A 393 -3.35 -16.60 6.90
C TRP A 393 -1.85 -16.78 6.63
N GLY A 394 -1.02 -15.87 7.17
CA GLY A 394 0.43 -15.92 7.04
C GLY A 394 1.09 -17.16 7.64
N TYR A 395 0.59 -17.67 8.77
CA TYR A 395 1.04 -18.93 9.37
C TYR A 395 0.63 -20.13 8.53
N CYS A 396 -0.63 -20.20 8.08
CA CYS A 396 -1.12 -21.29 7.25
C CYS A 396 -0.29 -21.43 5.97
N ASP A 397 -0.06 -20.32 5.27
CA ASP A 397 0.73 -20.31 4.02
C ASP A 397 2.18 -20.76 4.27
N GLN A 398 2.90 -20.11 5.19
CA GLN A 398 4.33 -20.35 5.38
C GLN A 398 4.63 -21.73 5.98
N LEU A 399 3.78 -22.22 6.89
CA LEU A 399 3.96 -23.55 7.48
C LEU A 399 3.60 -24.67 6.52
N LYS A 400 2.69 -24.44 5.57
CA LYS A 400 2.46 -25.38 4.45
C LYS A 400 3.68 -25.47 3.55
N ILE A 401 4.24 -24.33 3.14
CA ILE A 401 5.45 -24.28 2.29
C ILE A 401 6.63 -24.96 2.99
N SER A 402 6.73 -24.83 4.31
CA SER A 402 7.81 -25.40 5.12
C SER A 402 7.52 -26.81 5.66
N GLU A 403 6.43 -27.45 5.22
CA GLU A 403 5.98 -28.79 5.65
C GLU A 403 5.92 -28.97 7.19
N SER A 404 5.59 -27.88 7.90
CA SER A 404 5.65 -27.80 9.37
C SER A 404 4.29 -27.52 10.00
N THR A 405 3.19 -27.86 9.32
CA THR A 405 1.81 -27.58 9.77
C THR A 405 1.42 -28.26 11.09
N HIS A 406 2.17 -29.29 11.53
CA HIS A 406 1.94 -29.99 12.79
C HIS A 406 1.93 -29.06 14.02
N VAL A 407 2.68 -27.94 13.99
CA VAL A 407 2.70 -26.95 15.08
C VAL A 407 1.41 -26.13 15.15
N LEU A 408 0.67 -26.02 14.05
CA LEU A 408 -0.57 -25.25 13.94
C LEU A 408 -1.80 -26.10 14.31
N GLN A 409 -1.73 -27.42 14.15
CA GLN A 409 -2.84 -28.37 14.38
C GLN A 409 -3.58 -28.18 15.73
N PRO A 410 -2.90 -27.99 16.88
CA PRO A 410 -3.57 -27.80 18.16
C PRO A 410 -4.46 -26.54 18.23
N PHE A 411 -4.18 -25.54 17.39
CA PHE A 411 -4.86 -24.25 17.39
C PHE A 411 -6.02 -24.18 16.39
N LEU A 412 -6.10 -25.11 15.43
CA LEU A 412 -7.11 -25.12 14.37
C LEU A 412 -8.56 -25.04 14.88
N PRO A 413 -8.97 -25.75 15.97
CA PRO A 413 -10.33 -25.64 16.48
C PRO A 413 -10.67 -24.21 16.93
N SER A 414 -9.78 -23.56 17.68
CA SER A 414 -9.99 -22.20 18.18
C SER A 414 -9.92 -21.16 17.07
N ILE A 415 -9.02 -21.34 16.10
CA ILE A 415 -8.95 -20.51 14.89
C ILE A 415 -10.27 -20.57 14.13
N LEU A 416 -10.79 -21.77 13.86
CA LEU A 416 -12.03 -21.95 13.12
C LEU A 416 -13.21 -21.26 13.82
N ASP A 417 -13.38 -21.50 15.12
CA ASP A 417 -14.48 -20.91 15.89
C ASP A 417 -14.35 -19.38 15.95
N GLY A 418 -13.13 -18.84 16.08
CA GLY A 418 -12.88 -17.40 16.07
C GLY A 418 -13.16 -16.73 14.71
N LEU A 419 -12.77 -17.38 13.60
CA LEU A 419 -13.05 -16.91 12.24
C LEU A 419 -14.55 -16.89 11.95
N ILE A 420 -15.26 -17.99 12.23
CA ILE A 420 -16.72 -18.07 12.04
C ILE A 420 -17.41 -16.98 12.88
N HIS A 421 -17.00 -16.81 14.13
CA HIS A 421 -17.57 -15.79 15.00
C HIS A 421 -17.34 -14.37 14.46
N LEU A 422 -16.14 -14.05 13.97
CA LEU A 422 -15.83 -12.75 13.37
C LEU A 422 -16.68 -12.49 12.11
N ALA A 423 -16.86 -13.47 11.24
CA ALA A 423 -17.71 -13.36 10.05
C ALA A 423 -19.19 -13.11 10.36
N THR A 424 -19.67 -13.45 11.56
CA THR A 424 -21.05 -13.12 11.94
C THR A 424 -21.26 -11.65 12.33
N GLN A 425 -20.17 -10.93 12.61
CA GLN A 425 -20.20 -9.56 13.12
C GLN A 425 -19.88 -8.51 12.04
N PHE A 426 -19.13 -8.89 11.00
CA PHE A 426 -18.67 -8.00 9.95
C PHE A 426 -19.14 -8.46 8.56
N SER A 427 -19.15 -7.55 7.60
CA SER A 427 -19.46 -7.81 6.18
C SER A 427 -18.29 -7.33 5.30
N SER A 428 -18.51 -7.27 3.98
CA SER A 428 -17.63 -6.59 3.02
C SER A 428 -16.16 -7.03 3.13
N GLU A 429 -15.20 -6.10 3.27
CA GLU A 429 -13.76 -6.34 3.22
C GLU A 429 -13.28 -7.24 4.37
N VAL A 430 -13.74 -7.00 5.60
CA VAL A 430 -13.44 -7.88 6.74
C VAL A 430 -13.99 -9.30 6.50
N LEU A 431 -15.19 -9.44 5.95
CA LEU A 431 -15.74 -10.77 5.66
C LEU A 431 -14.94 -11.48 4.57
N ASN A 432 -14.52 -10.77 3.52
CA ASN A 432 -13.70 -11.32 2.44
C ASN A 432 -12.38 -11.88 3.00
N LEU A 433 -11.67 -11.09 3.81
CA LEU A 433 -10.44 -11.50 4.48
C LEU A 433 -10.65 -12.75 5.36
N VAL A 434 -11.77 -12.83 6.09
CA VAL A 434 -12.10 -13.99 6.92
C VAL A 434 -12.39 -15.23 6.07
N MET A 435 -13.10 -15.08 4.95
CA MET A 435 -13.44 -16.19 4.05
C MET A 435 -12.19 -16.73 3.34
N GLU A 436 -11.28 -15.86 2.90
CA GLU A 436 -9.97 -16.25 2.35
C GLU A 436 -9.14 -17.02 3.39
N THR A 437 -9.12 -16.51 4.63
CA THR A 437 -8.40 -17.15 5.74
C THR A 437 -9.03 -18.49 6.11
N LEU A 438 -10.36 -18.58 6.12
CA LEU A 438 -11.07 -19.84 6.36
C LEU A 438 -10.75 -20.87 5.26
N CYS A 439 -10.68 -20.44 4.02
CA CYS A 439 -10.32 -21.28 2.89
C CYS A 439 -8.92 -21.90 3.07
N ILE A 440 -7.89 -21.08 3.34
CA ILE A 440 -6.53 -21.62 3.55
C ILE A 440 -6.44 -22.50 4.81
N VAL A 441 -7.18 -22.20 5.88
CA VAL A 441 -7.27 -23.05 7.09
C VAL A 441 -7.77 -24.46 6.74
N CYS A 442 -8.75 -24.59 5.84
CA CYS A 442 -9.28 -25.89 5.40
C CYS A 442 -8.21 -26.80 4.76
N THR A 443 -7.11 -26.21 4.29
CA THR A 443 -6.04 -26.93 3.57
C THR A 443 -4.87 -27.36 4.46
N VAL A 444 -4.89 -27.01 5.76
CA VAL A 444 -3.79 -27.28 6.69
C VAL A 444 -3.75 -28.76 7.11
N ASP A 445 -4.90 -29.30 7.52
CA ASP A 445 -5.05 -30.69 7.93
C ASP A 445 -6.41 -31.24 7.45
N PRO A 446 -6.42 -32.10 6.42
CA PRO A 446 -7.65 -32.70 5.90
C PRO A 446 -8.46 -33.48 6.94
N ALA A 447 -7.80 -34.07 7.95
CA ALA A 447 -8.48 -34.82 9.00
C ALA A 447 -9.27 -33.87 9.92
N PHE A 448 -8.65 -32.76 10.32
CA PHE A 448 -9.34 -31.69 11.04
C PHE A 448 -10.51 -31.15 10.22
N THR A 449 -10.30 -30.74 8.97
CA THR A 449 -11.35 -30.17 8.10
C THR A 449 -12.54 -31.12 7.95
N ALA A 450 -12.29 -32.42 7.76
CA ALA A 450 -13.35 -33.42 7.72
C ALA A 450 -14.13 -33.54 9.04
N SER A 451 -13.46 -33.43 10.18
CA SER A 451 -14.09 -33.52 11.51
C SER A 451 -15.04 -32.34 11.81
N VAL A 452 -14.83 -31.19 11.16
CA VAL A 452 -15.59 -29.94 11.36
C VAL A 452 -16.37 -29.49 10.12
N GLU A 453 -16.50 -30.35 9.11
CA GLU A 453 -17.30 -30.09 7.90
C GLU A 453 -18.74 -29.70 8.26
N ASN A 454 -19.29 -30.29 9.32
CA ASN A 454 -20.62 -30.01 9.85
C ASN A 454 -20.80 -28.57 10.37
N LYS A 455 -19.72 -27.82 10.56
CA LYS A 455 -19.71 -26.38 10.86
C LYS A 455 -19.39 -25.56 9.60
N ILE A 456 -18.31 -25.92 8.89
CA ILE A 456 -17.79 -25.14 7.75
C ILE A 456 -18.80 -25.10 6.59
N CYS A 457 -19.35 -26.26 6.19
CA CYS A 457 -20.23 -26.33 5.03
C CYS A 457 -21.54 -25.54 5.25
N PRO A 458 -22.29 -25.71 6.36
CA PRO A 458 -23.47 -24.90 6.63
C PRO A 458 -23.18 -23.40 6.73
N PHE A 459 -22.06 -23.03 7.36
CA PHE A 459 -21.63 -21.64 7.46
C PHE A 459 -21.41 -21.03 6.07
N THR A 460 -20.64 -21.72 5.22
CA THR A 460 -20.34 -21.28 3.85
C THR A 460 -21.60 -21.18 3.00
N ILE A 461 -22.54 -22.14 3.12
CA ILE A 461 -23.86 -22.07 2.46
C ILE A 461 -24.63 -20.83 2.91
N ALA A 462 -24.65 -20.54 4.22
CA ALA A 462 -25.36 -19.39 4.74
C ALA A 462 -24.78 -18.06 4.22
N ILE A 463 -23.45 -17.94 4.16
CA ILE A 463 -22.76 -16.77 3.58
C ILE A 463 -23.05 -16.64 2.09
N PHE A 464 -22.91 -17.73 1.33
CA PHE A 464 -23.19 -17.77 -0.12
C PHE A 464 -24.60 -17.28 -0.46
N LEU A 465 -25.60 -17.70 0.33
CA LEU A 465 -26.99 -17.27 0.12
C LEU A 465 -27.24 -15.84 0.60
N LYS A 466 -26.72 -15.47 1.78
CA LYS A 466 -26.93 -14.15 2.40
C LYS A 466 -26.35 -13.03 1.53
N TYR A 467 -25.19 -13.26 0.93
CA TYR A 467 -24.48 -12.31 0.07
C TYR A 467 -24.53 -12.72 -1.40
N SER A 468 -25.63 -13.34 -1.83
CA SER A 468 -25.81 -13.84 -3.19
C SER A 468 -25.76 -12.76 -4.29
N ASN A 469 -25.87 -11.48 -3.93
CA ASN A 469 -25.68 -10.34 -4.84
C ASN A 469 -24.22 -9.91 -5.01
N ASP A 470 -23.29 -10.48 -4.22
CA ASP A 470 -21.87 -10.13 -4.24
C ASP A 470 -21.06 -11.26 -4.91
N PRO A 471 -20.57 -11.05 -6.15
CA PRO A 471 -19.78 -12.04 -6.86
C PRO A 471 -18.46 -12.41 -6.18
N VAL A 472 -17.87 -11.50 -5.40
CA VAL A 472 -16.60 -11.76 -4.68
C VAL A 472 -16.86 -12.77 -3.57
N VAL A 473 -17.89 -12.54 -2.76
CA VAL A 473 -18.27 -13.50 -1.70
C VAL A 473 -18.71 -14.84 -2.29
N ALA A 474 -19.40 -14.84 -3.44
CA ALA A 474 -19.77 -16.05 -4.14
C ALA A 474 -18.55 -16.87 -4.59
N SER A 475 -17.52 -16.22 -5.14
CA SER A 475 -16.25 -16.84 -5.51
C SER A 475 -15.52 -17.41 -4.29
N LEU A 476 -15.45 -16.65 -3.19
CA LEU A 476 -14.79 -17.12 -1.96
C LEU A 476 -15.52 -18.33 -1.35
N ALA A 477 -16.85 -18.35 -1.40
CA ALA A 477 -17.63 -19.50 -0.98
C ALA A 477 -17.37 -20.73 -1.88
N GLN A 478 -17.27 -20.52 -3.20
CA GLN A 478 -16.91 -21.56 -4.15
C GLN A 478 -15.52 -22.16 -3.85
N ASP A 479 -14.54 -21.33 -3.50
CA ASP A 479 -13.20 -21.81 -3.14
C ASP A 479 -13.24 -22.71 -1.89
N ILE A 480 -14.00 -22.36 -0.86
CA ILE A 480 -14.17 -23.22 0.32
C ILE A 480 -14.85 -24.55 -0.06
N PHE A 481 -15.92 -24.52 -0.87
CA PHE A 481 -16.56 -25.75 -1.34
C PHE A 481 -15.63 -26.63 -2.18
N LYS A 482 -14.75 -26.01 -2.98
CA LYS A 482 -13.74 -26.71 -3.75
C LYS A 482 -12.73 -27.43 -2.86
N GLU A 483 -12.26 -26.79 -1.78
CA GLU A 483 -11.36 -27.43 -0.82
C GLU A 483 -12.04 -28.60 -0.08
N LEU A 484 -13.31 -28.43 0.32
CA LEU A 484 -14.09 -29.52 0.92
C LEU A 484 -14.32 -30.69 -0.06
N ALA A 485 -14.61 -30.41 -1.34
CA ALA A 485 -14.87 -31.44 -2.35
C ALA A 485 -13.65 -32.34 -2.61
N GLN A 486 -12.43 -31.82 -2.43
CA GLN A 486 -11.18 -32.56 -2.60
C GLN A 486 -10.91 -33.54 -1.44
N ILE A 487 -11.58 -33.39 -0.30
CA ILE A 487 -11.41 -34.26 0.87
C ILE A 487 -12.48 -35.36 0.86
N GLU A 488 -12.06 -36.61 0.62
CA GLU A 488 -12.98 -37.76 0.46
C GLU A 488 -13.97 -37.91 1.63
N ALA A 489 -13.50 -37.70 2.87
CA ALA A 489 -14.33 -37.77 4.07
C ALA A 489 -15.41 -36.67 4.17
N CYS A 490 -15.23 -35.54 3.48
CA CYS A 490 -16.20 -34.45 3.43
C CYS A 490 -17.30 -34.68 2.38
N GLN A 491 -17.01 -35.42 1.31
CA GLN A 491 -17.85 -35.47 0.10
C GLN A 491 -19.29 -35.89 0.40
N GLY A 492 -19.50 -37.00 1.11
CA GLY A 492 -20.84 -37.48 1.45
C GLY A 492 -21.65 -36.48 2.30
N PRO A 493 -21.15 -36.09 3.49
CA PRO A 493 -21.82 -35.11 4.35
C PRO A 493 -22.06 -33.76 3.67
N MET A 494 -21.07 -33.24 2.93
CA MET A 494 -21.18 -31.96 2.23
C MET A 494 -22.22 -32.03 1.12
N GLN A 495 -22.22 -33.09 0.30
CA GLN A 495 -23.21 -33.26 -0.78
C GLN A 495 -24.63 -33.27 -0.23
N MET A 496 -24.86 -33.98 0.88
CA MET A 496 -26.18 -34.03 1.53
C MET A 496 -26.70 -32.67 1.99
N ARG A 497 -25.80 -31.71 2.26
CA ARG A 497 -26.15 -30.34 2.68
C ARG A 497 -26.20 -29.35 1.52
N LEU A 498 -25.22 -29.41 0.62
CA LEU A 498 -25.00 -28.42 -0.42
C LEU A 498 -25.87 -28.66 -1.67
N ILE A 499 -26.00 -29.91 -2.11
CA ILE A 499 -26.69 -30.22 -3.37
C ILE A 499 -28.16 -29.74 -3.37
N PRO A 500 -28.95 -29.93 -2.29
CA PRO A 500 -30.31 -29.39 -2.25
C PRO A 500 -30.37 -27.88 -2.46
N THR A 501 -29.40 -27.13 -1.91
CA THR A 501 -29.31 -25.68 -2.11
C THR A 501 -29.00 -25.32 -3.56
N LEU A 502 -28.01 -25.97 -4.18
CA LEU A 502 -27.66 -25.72 -5.58
C LEU A 502 -28.85 -26.05 -6.51
N VAL A 503 -29.53 -27.17 -6.26
CA VAL A 503 -30.74 -27.56 -6.99
C VAL A 503 -31.85 -26.51 -6.84
N SER A 504 -32.05 -25.98 -5.63
CA SER A 504 -33.03 -24.92 -5.39
C SER A 504 -32.70 -23.64 -6.16
N ILE A 505 -31.43 -23.29 -6.30
CA ILE A 505 -31.01 -22.11 -7.07
C ILE A 505 -31.27 -22.33 -8.57
N MET A 506 -30.88 -23.50 -9.10
CA MET A 506 -31.07 -23.84 -10.52
C MET A 506 -32.56 -23.93 -10.93
N GLN A 507 -33.45 -24.19 -9.98
CA GLN A 507 -34.90 -24.25 -10.19
C GLN A 507 -35.61 -22.93 -9.91
N ALA A 508 -34.92 -21.94 -9.32
CA ALA A 508 -35.51 -20.65 -9.03
C ALA A 508 -35.76 -19.85 -10.33
N PRO A 509 -36.81 -19.03 -10.40
CA PRO A 509 -37.02 -18.15 -11.55
C PRO A 509 -35.84 -17.19 -11.73
N ALA A 510 -35.31 -17.09 -12.95
CA ALA A 510 -34.11 -16.30 -13.24
C ALA A 510 -34.28 -14.80 -12.90
N ASP A 511 -35.50 -14.26 -12.98
CA ASP A 511 -35.85 -12.88 -12.61
C ASP A 511 -35.95 -12.65 -11.09
N LYS A 512 -35.85 -13.71 -10.28
CA LYS A 512 -35.99 -13.67 -8.81
C LYS A 512 -34.67 -13.93 -8.07
N ILE A 513 -33.61 -14.31 -8.79
CA ILE A 513 -32.29 -14.53 -8.22
C ILE A 513 -31.29 -13.51 -8.76
N PRO A 514 -30.23 -13.20 -8.00
CA PRO A 514 -29.16 -12.33 -8.47
C PRO A 514 -28.48 -12.89 -9.73
N ALA A 515 -28.04 -11.98 -10.61
CA ALA A 515 -27.25 -12.36 -11.77
C ALA A 515 -25.95 -13.05 -11.34
N GLY A 516 -25.55 -14.10 -12.07
CA GLY A 516 -24.34 -14.88 -11.80
C GLY A 516 -24.47 -15.95 -10.71
N LEU A 517 -25.47 -15.88 -9.81
CA LEU A 517 -25.65 -16.88 -8.75
C LEU A 517 -25.90 -18.29 -9.30
N CYS A 518 -26.71 -18.40 -10.36
CA CYS A 518 -27.02 -19.68 -11.00
C CYS A 518 -25.77 -20.29 -11.66
N ALA A 519 -25.06 -19.51 -12.47
CA ALA A 519 -23.80 -19.92 -13.10
C ALA A 519 -22.77 -20.42 -12.06
N THR A 520 -22.56 -19.64 -10.99
CA THR A 520 -21.67 -20.03 -9.88
C THR A 520 -22.13 -21.33 -9.22
N SER A 521 -23.44 -21.54 -9.06
CA SER A 521 -23.99 -22.78 -8.48
C SER A 521 -23.72 -24.00 -9.36
N ILE A 522 -23.76 -23.83 -10.68
CA ILE A 522 -23.40 -24.87 -11.66
C ILE A 522 -21.91 -25.18 -11.61
N ASP A 523 -21.06 -24.16 -11.46
CA ASP A 523 -19.60 -24.35 -11.31
C ASP A 523 -19.24 -25.08 -10.01
N ILE A 524 -19.91 -24.76 -8.91
CA ILE A 524 -19.77 -25.48 -7.64
C ILE A 524 -20.20 -26.95 -7.83
N LEU A 525 -21.35 -27.20 -8.46
CA LEU A 525 -21.81 -28.56 -8.75
C LEU A 525 -20.80 -29.32 -9.62
N THR A 526 -20.26 -28.68 -10.64
CA THR A 526 -19.23 -29.24 -11.53
C THR A 526 -17.99 -29.62 -10.73
N THR A 527 -17.55 -28.76 -9.82
CA THR A 527 -16.41 -29.03 -8.93
C THR A 527 -16.66 -30.24 -8.03
N VAL A 528 -17.86 -30.36 -7.46
CA VAL A 528 -18.25 -31.53 -6.65
C VAL A 528 -18.20 -32.82 -7.47
N VAL A 529 -18.77 -32.81 -8.69
CA VAL A 529 -18.78 -33.98 -9.57
C VAL A 529 -17.37 -34.38 -9.99
N ARG A 530 -16.51 -33.41 -10.37
CA ARG A 530 -15.13 -33.68 -10.80
C ARG A 530 -14.27 -34.31 -9.70
N ASN A 531 -14.55 -34.01 -8.43
CA ASN A 531 -13.78 -34.54 -7.30
C ASN A 531 -14.39 -35.80 -6.66
N THR A 532 -15.62 -36.17 -7.01
CA THR A 532 -16.28 -37.38 -6.47
C THR A 532 -15.96 -38.60 -7.33
N LYS A 533 -15.31 -39.62 -6.75
CA LYS A 533 -15.02 -40.86 -7.47
C LYS A 533 -16.32 -41.62 -7.80
N PRO A 534 -16.46 -42.20 -9.01
CA PRO A 534 -17.63 -42.99 -9.35
C PRO A 534 -17.68 -44.32 -8.55
N PRO A 535 -18.88 -44.89 -8.32
CA PRO A 535 -20.18 -44.39 -8.75
C PRO A 535 -20.66 -43.18 -7.93
N LEU A 536 -21.31 -42.22 -8.60
CA LEU A 536 -21.87 -41.04 -7.94
C LEU A 536 -23.11 -41.40 -7.11
N SER A 537 -23.40 -40.60 -6.09
CA SER A 537 -24.56 -40.77 -5.23
C SER A 537 -25.88 -40.58 -6.00
N GLN A 538 -26.95 -41.21 -5.52
CA GLN A 538 -28.30 -41.02 -6.08
C GLN A 538 -28.74 -39.55 -6.01
N LEU A 539 -28.23 -38.79 -5.04
CA LEU A 539 -28.48 -37.35 -4.93
C LEU A 539 -27.93 -36.59 -6.14
N LEU A 540 -26.69 -36.89 -6.56
CA LEU A 540 -26.09 -36.29 -7.74
C LEU A 540 -26.77 -36.75 -9.03
N ILE A 541 -27.07 -38.04 -9.16
CA ILE A 541 -27.63 -38.62 -10.40
C ILE A 541 -29.11 -38.27 -10.60
N CYS A 542 -29.93 -38.36 -9.56
CA CYS A 542 -31.39 -38.25 -9.69
C CYS A 542 -31.93 -36.86 -9.34
N GLN A 543 -31.17 -35.99 -8.69
CA GLN A 543 -31.60 -34.62 -8.38
C GLN A 543 -30.73 -33.57 -9.07
N ALA A 544 -29.41 -33.58 -8.83
CA ALA A 544 -28.52 -32.54 -9.35
C ALA A 544 -28.43 -32.55 -10.87
N PHE A 545 -28.17 -33.72 -11.48
CA PHE A 545 -28.02 -33.86 -12.93
C PHE A 545 -29.27 -33.43 -13.72
N PRO A 546 -30.50 -33.86 -13.38
CA PRO A 546 -31.70 -33.38 -14.06
C PRO A 546 -31.92 -31.88 -13.87
N ALA A 547 -31.63 -31.33 -12.68
CA ALA A 547 -31.80 -29.91 -12.40
C ALA A 547 -30.87 -29.03 -13.26
N VAL A 548 -29.59 -29.37 -13.35
CA VAL A 548 -28.64 -28.61 -14.19
C VAL A 548 -29.00 -28.74 -15.67
N ALA A 549 -29.36 -29.93 -16.15
CA ALA A 549 -29.76 -30.12 -17.54
C ALA A 549 -31.00 -29.30 -17.91
N GLN A 550 -32.01 -29.26 -17.03
CA GLN A 550 -33.19 -28.42 -17.23
C GLN A 550 -32.86 -26.93 -17.14
N CYS A 551 -31.98 -26.52 -16.23
CA CYS A 551 -31.57 -25.14 -16.09
C CYS A 551 -30.88 -24.64 -17.37
N SER A 552 -29.89 -25.36 -17.89
CA SER A 552 -29.15 -24.99 -19.09
C SER A 552 -30.01 -25.00 -20.37
N LEU A 553 -31.03 -25.85 -20.45
CA LEU A 553 -31.95 -25.89 -21.60
C LEU A 553 -32.99 -24.75 -21.61
N ASN A 554 -33.27 -24.15 -20.45
CA ASN A 554 -34.34 -23.17 -20.29
C ASN A 554 -33.83 -21.75 -19.95
N THR A 555 -32.51 -21.56 -19.84
CA THR A 555 -31.90 -20.26 -19.53
C THR A 555 -31.61 -19.48 -20.81
N ASP A 556 -31.72 -18.15 -20.72
CA ASP A 556 -31.30 -17.21 -21.76
C ASP A 556 -29.91 -16.60 -21.45
N ASP A 557 -29.33 -16.92 -20.28
CA ASP A 557 -28.04 -16.40 -19.84
C ASP A 557 -26.86 -17.24 -20.36
N ASN A 558 -25.93 -16.60 -21.06
CA ASN A 558 -24.79 -17.26 -21.68
C ASN A 558 -23.85 -17.90 -20.65
N ALA A 559 -23.64 -17.29 -19.49
CA ALA A 559 -22.74 -17.83 -18.47
C ALA A 559 -23.32 -19.09 -17.81
N THR A 560 -24.65 -19.17 -17.68
CA THR A 560 -25.37 -20.34 -17.17
C THR A 560 -25.45 -21.48 -18.21
N MET A 561 -25.42 -21.15 -19.50
CA MET A 561 -25.39 -22.15 -20.58
C MET A 561 -24.01 -22.80 -20.78
N GLN A 562 -22.93 -22.02 -20.62
CA GLN A 562 -21.54 -22.47 -20.75
C GLN A 562 -21.16 -23.39 -19.59
#